data_AF-A0A2T7F593-F1
#
_entry.id   AF-A0A2T7F593-F1
#
_cell.length_a   1.000
_cell.length_b   1.000
_cell.length_c   1.000
_cell.angle_alpha   90.00
_cell.angle_beta   90.00
_cell.angle_gamma   90.00
#
_symmetry.space_group_name_H-M   'P 1'
#
loop_
_entity.id
_entity.type
_entity.pdbx_description
1 polymer ?
#
loop_
_entity_poly.entity_id
_entity_poly.type
_entity_poly.pdbx_seq_one_letter_code
_entity_poly.pdbx_strand_id
1 'polypeptide(L)'
;MFPPAGPSHPWRGRAPPMFPYPPPPPSYAAFMAPFAGPPGLPPPYAAFPYFGAVRHPATYVQAVVQLQSVTAANFDAELDLVAALLPRHPYVVVDTEYPGTVHRPPAGARDADLSPDERYALVRANVDELPIVQLGLTLCDAHGNLPVVVNYETGHHVERAWEFNFSDFDINRHRHAAPSVEFLRSQGIDFDRARECGISSAAFKDKLAGILSAAGGNELTWVAFGGAYDLAYLVKMLGDGQPLPETRAEFMARVRALLGGRVFDAKYMAENCGRGDLRGVGLKSVAANLGVLRPIVEPPCLAGPKSLTACRIHTVMRLHILSQDDVAAYEGLIDGLQ
;
A
#
# COMPACT_ATOMS: atom_id res chain seq x y z
N MET A 1 65.01 15.44 52.56
CA MET A 1 64.25 16.54 51.94
C MET A 1 63.58 15.95 50.70
N PHE A 2 62.28 15.63 50.78
CA PHE A 2 61.57 14.90 49.71
C PHE A 2 60.72 15.86 48.86
N PRO A 3 60.71 15.72 47.52
CA PRO A 3 59.87 16.51 46.62
C PRO A 3 58.40 16.02 46.58
N PRO A 4 57.45 16.80 46.02
CA PRO A 4 56.05 16.79 46.46
C PRO A 4 55.11 15.82 45.72
N ALA A 5 53.90 15.70 46.27
CA ALA A 5 52.87 14.74 45.90
C ALA A 5 52.14 15.05 44.57
N GLY A 6 51.78 13.98 43.85
CA GLY A 6 50.76 13.99 42.79
C GLY A 6 49.36 13.61 43.34
N PRO A 7 48.26 13.98 42.66
CA PRO A 7 46.90 13.82 43.16
C PRO A 7 46.36 12.38 43.10
N SER A 8 45.43 12.08 44.01
CA SER A 8 44.84 10.77 44.23
C SER A 8 43.68 10.43 43.28
N HIS A 9 43.70 9.22 42.69
CA HIS A 9 42.53 8.61 42.05
C HIS A 9 41.83 7.60 42.99
N PRO A 10 40.54 7.77 43.33
CA PRO A 10 39.78 6.80 44.09
C PRO A 10 38.81 5.99 43.20
N TRP A 11 39.28 4.90 42.60
CA TRP A 11 38.41 3.89 41.99
C TRP A 11 38.82 2.47 42.40
N ARG A 12 38.16 1.95 43.44
CA ARG A 12 38.11 0.52 43.74
C ARG A 12 36.66 0.08 43.99
N GLY A 13 36.21 -0.88 43.18
CA GLY A 13 35.17 -1.84 43.55
C GLY A 13 33.73 -1.35 43.61
N ARG A 14 32.98 -1.57 42.52
CA ARG A 14 31.58 -2.03 42.56
C ARG A 14 31.26 -2.78 41.27
N ALA A 15 30.69 -3.98 41.40
CA ALA A 15 30.15 -4.74 40.28
C ALA A 15 28.81 -4.14 39.81
N PRO A 16 28.43 -4.29 38.53
CA PRO A 16 27.14 -3.82 38.04
C PRO A 16 25.97 -4.66 38.60
N PRO A 17 24.79 -4.08 38.83
CA PRO A 17 23.63 -4.81 39.31
C PRO A 17 23.03 -5.69 38.20
N MET A 18 22.72 -6.96 38.53
CA MET A 18 21.89 -7.80 37.67
C MET A 18 20.42 -7.39 37.80
N PHE A 19 19.75 -7.18 36.66
CA PHE A 19 18.29 -7.11 36.62
C PHE A 19 17.70 -8.53 36.62
N PRO A 20 16.65 -8.82 37.41
CA PRO A 20 15.97 -10.10 37.35
C PRO A 20 15.17 -10.22 36.03
N TYR A 21 15.27 -11.38 35.37
CA TYR A 21 14.46 -11.71 34.20
C TYR A 21 12.95 -11.73 34.57
N PRO A 22 12.06 -11.30 33.67
CA PRO A 22 10.62 -11.51 33.86
C PRO A 22 10.27 -13.00 33.78
N PRO A 23 9.24 -13.47 34.50
CA PRO A 23 8.82 -14.87 34.47
C PRO A 23 8.19 -15.25 33.11
N PRO A 24 8.30 -16.52 32.67
CA PRO A 24 7.67 -16.99 31.45
C PRO A 24 6.13 -17.01 31.57
N PRO A 25 5.39 -16.87 30.46
CA PRO A 25 3.92 -16.93 30.47
C PRO A 25 3.43 -18.35 30.82
N PRO A 26 2.24 -18.48 31.46
CA PRO A 26 1.70 -19.77 31.85
C PRO A 26 1.27 -20.62 30.64
N SER A 27 1.64 -21.90 30.66
CA SER A 27 1.23 -22.89 29.66
C SER A 27 -0.25 -23.24 29.80
N TYR A 28 -1.06 -22.99 28.78
CA TYR A 28 -2.46 -23.42 28.75
C TYR A 28 -2.57 -24.87 28.25
N ALA A 29 -2.88 -25.78 29.16
CA ALA A 29 -3.22 -27.17 28.82
C ALA A 29 -4.44 -27.64 29.64
N ALA A 30 -5.51 -27.97 28.91
CA ALA A 30 -6.66 -28.79 29.30
C ALA A 30 -7.44 -28.46 30.60
N PHE A 31 -8.62 -27.88 30.41
CA PHE A 31 -9.84 -28.37 31.07
C PHE A 31 -10.88 -28.69 30.00
N MET A 32 -11.41 -29.91 30.02
CA MET A 32 -12.55 -30.36 29.23
C MET A 32 -13.71 -30.75 30.17
N ALA A 33 -14.88 -30.99 29.56
CA ALA A 33 -16.14 -31.50 30.13
C ALA A 33 -17.22 -30.41 30.42
N PRO A 34 -18.53 -30.74 30.22
CA PRO A 34 -19.38 -29.89 29.40
C PRO A 34 -20.76 -29.54 29.99
N PHE A 35 -21.41 -28.46 29.54
CA PHE A 35 -22.85 -28.24 29.76
C PHE A 35 -23.56 -27.54 28.59
N ALA A 36 -24.89 -27.73 28.52
CA ALA A 36 -25.74 -27.46 27.37
C ALA A 36 -26.45 -26.09 27.38
N GLY A 37 -26.94 -25.63 26.21
CA GLY A 37 -27.95 -24.56 26.05
C GLY A 37 -29.38 -25.13 25.95
N PRO A 38 -30.37 -24.50 25.25
CA PRO A 38 -30.47 -23.16 24.60
C PRO A 38 -31.38 -22.23 25.47
N PRO A 39 -32.22 -21.25 25.00
CA PRO A 39 -32.37 -20.47 23.74
C PRO A 39 -32.20 -18.94 23.97
N GLY A 40 -32.49 -17.98 23.07
CA GLY A 40 -32.91 -17.98 21.65
C GLY A 40 -34.16 -17.11 21.36
N LEU A 41 -34.01 -16.00 20.61
CA LEU A 41 -35.04 -15.01 20.17
C LEU A 41 -34.54 -14.30 18.86
N PRO A 42 -35.35 -13.54 18.09
CA PRO A 42 -35.79 -13.96 16.75
C PRO A 42 -35.27 -13.12 15.56
N PRO A 43 -35.46 -13.57 14.30
CA PRO A 43 -35.20 -12.80 13.08
C PRO A 43 -36.44 -12.00 12.60
N PRO A 44 -36.27 -10.86 11.91
CA PRO A 44 -37.34 -10.19 11.18
C PRO A 44 -37.61 -10.84 9.80
N TYR A 45 -38.90 -11.08 9.55
CA TYR A 45 -39.55 -11.73 8.40
C TYR A 45 -39.40 -10.93 7.06
N ALA A 46 -39.14 -11.57 5.91
CA ALA A 46 -40.07 -12.15 4.91
C ALA A 46 -40.85 -11.12 4.05
N ALA A 47 -40.58 -11.00 2.73
CA ALA A 47 -41.18 -11.71 1.57
C ALA A 47 -42.59 -11.17 1.17
N PHE A 48 -42.86 -10.77 -0.08
CA PHE A 48 -43.27 -11.57 -1.28
C PHE A 48 -43.66 -10.57 -2.44
N PRO A 49 -44.17 -10.95 -3.66
CA PRO A 49 -44.20 -12.24 -4.40
C PRO A 49 -43.80 -12.21 -5.92
N TYR A 50 -43.33 -13.36 -6.46
CA TYR A 50 -43.46 -13.91 -7.86
C TYR A 50 -43.09 -13.05 -9.11
N PHE A 51 -42.58 -13.57 -10.25
CA PHE A 51 -42.64 -14.92 -10.86
C PHE A 51 -41.31 -15.37 -11.54
N GLY A 52 -41.03 -16.68 -11.46
CA GLY A 52 -40.62 -17.50 -12.63
C GLY A 52 -39.32 -17.20 -13.40
N ALA A 53 -38.16 -17.60 -12.86
CA ALA A 53 -37.03 -18.05 -13.68
C ALA A 53 -36.18 -19.08 -12.91
N VAL A 54 -35.79 -20.18 -13.56
CA VAL A 54 -34.91 -21.20 -12.97
C VAL A 54 -33.51 -20.60 -12.82
N ARG A 55 -33.16 -20.18 -11.60
CA ARG A 55 -31.76 -19.90 -11.27
C ARG A 55 -31.08 -21.20 -10.88
N HIS A 56 -30.11 -21.63 -11.69
CA HIS A 56 -29.06 -22.51 -11.20
C HIS A 56 -28.49 -21.93 -9.90
N PRO A 57 -28.13 -22.74 -8.90
CA PRO A 57 -27.42 -22.24 -7.74
C PRO A 57 -26.08 -21.70 -8.25
N ALA A 58 -25.96 -20.37 -8.31
CA ALA A 58 -24.67 -19.73 -8.44
C ALA A 58 -23.90 -20.10 -7.19
N THR A 59 -23.04 -21.11 -7.31
CA THR A 59 -22.01 -21.39 -6.32
C THR A 59 -21.17 -20.14 -6.22
N TYR A 60 -21.42 -19.35 -5.17
CA TYR A 60 -20.66 -18.15 -4.85
C TYR A 60 -19.31 -18.60 -4.27
N VAL A 61 -18.52 -19.24 -5.13
CA VAL A 61 -17.08 -19.40 -4.92
C VAL A 61 -16.55 -17.98 -4.92
N GLN A 62 -16.21 -17.45 -3.74
CA GLN A 62 -15.49 -16.19 -3.66
C GLN A 62 -14.27 -16.30 -4.56
N ALA A 63 -14.19 -15.44 -5.59
CA ALA A 63 -13.05 -15.44 -6.49
C ALA A 63 -11.78 -15.22 -5.66
N VAL A 64 -10.83 -16.15 -5.80
CA VAL A 64 -9.49 -15.94 -5.26
C VAL A 64 -8.82 -14.98 -6.24
N VAL A 65 -8.51 -13.77 -5.76
CA VAL A 65 -7.78 -12.79 -6.57
C VAL A 65 -6.37 -13.32 -6.79
N GLN A 66 -6.00 -13.52 -8.06
CA GLN A 66 -4.63 -13.84 -8.44
C GLN A 66 -3.79 -12.57 -8.38
N LEU A 67 -2.77 -12.56 -7.52
CA LEU A 67 -1.69 -11.59 -7.55
C LEU A 67 -0.65 -12.07 -8.57
N GLN A 68 -0.59 -11.39 -9.70
CA GLN A 68 0.37 -11.70 -10.76
C GLN A 68 1.70 -11.00 -10.46
N SER A 69 2.70 -11.77 -10.06
CA SER A 69 4.09 -11.30 -10.00
C SER A 69 4.56 -10.95 -11.41
N VAL A 70 5.13 -9.76 -11.56
CA VAL A 70 5.67 -9.27 -12.84
C VAL A 70 7.16 -8.97 -12.70
N THR A 71 7.91 -9.46 -13.69
CA THR A 71 9.37 -9.44 -13.83
C THR A 71 9.70 -9.12 -15.29
N ALA A 72 10.96 -8.89 -15.65
CA ALA A 72 11.35 -8.62 -17.04
C ALA A 72 10.86 -9.69 -18.04
N ALA A 73 10.71 -10.95 -17.59
CA ALA A 73 10.31 -12.08 -18.43
C ALA A 73 8.83 -12.04 -18.89
N ASN A 74 7.93 -11.42 -18.12
CA ASN A 74 6.50 -11.32 -18.43
C ASN A 74 5.97 -9.87 -18.48
N PHE A 75 6.84 -8.89 -18.24
CA PHE A 75 6.53 -7.47 -18.20
C PHE A 75 5.71 -6.98 -19.40
N ASP A 76 6.14 -7.32 -20.61
CA ASP A 76 5.46 -6.83 -21.81
C ASP A 76 4.02 -7.34 -21.89
N ALA A 77 3.82 -8.65 -21.76
CA ALA A 77 2.51 -9.28 -21.87
C ALA A 77 1.52 -8.78 -20.80
N GLU A 78 1.98 -8.60 -19.55
CA GLU A 78 1.12 -8.11 -18.47
C GLU A 78 0.79 -6.61 -18.62
N LEU A 79 1.70 -5.76 -19.13
CA LEU A 79 1.35 -4.35 -19.39
C LEU A 79 0.45 -4.17 -20.61
N ASP A 80 0.59 -5.01 -21.65
CA ASP A 80 -0.35 -5.01 -22.78
C ASP A 80 -1.75 -5.45 -22.33
N LEU A 81 -1.83 -6.42 -21.40
CA LEU A 81 -3.08 -6.81 -20.76
C LEU A 81 -3.67 -5.69 -19.90
N VAL A 82 -2.87 -5.01 -19.08
CA VAL A 82 -3.29 -3.81 -18.32
C VAL A 82 -3.86 -2.75 -19.27
N ALA A 83 -3.15 -2.42 -20.35
CA ALA A 83 -3.58 -1.44 -21.34
C ALA A 83 -4.94 -1.80 -21.99
N ALA A 84 -5.14 -3.08 -22.34
CA ALA A 84 -6.40 -3.58 -22.90
C ALA A 84 -7.57 -3.55 -21.90
N LEU A 85 -7.29 -3.56 -20.59
CA LEU A 85 -8.30 -3.58 -19.53
C LEU A 85 -8.73 -2.18 -19.05
N LEU A 86 -7.86 -1.17 -19.17
CA LEU A 86 -8.14 0.22 -18.73
C LEU A 86 -9.47 0.81 -19.23
N PRO A 87 -9.92 0.63 -20.50
CA PRO A 87 -11.19 1.18 -20.96
C PRO A 87 -12.44 0.61 -20.24
N ARG A 88 -12.29 -0.52 -19.55
CA ARG A 88 -13.36 -1.18 -18.77
C ARG A 88 -13.15 -1.07 -17.27
N HIS A 89 -11.90 -0.86 -16.83
CA HIS A 89 -11.50 -0.75 -15.43
C HIS A 89 -10.63 0.52 -15.25
N PRO A 90 -11.24 1.71 -15.33
CA PRO A 90 -10.50 2.99 -15.41
C PRO A 90 -9.94 3.47 -14.07
N TYR A 91 -10.24 2.78 -12.96
CA TYR A 91 -9.67 3.09 -11.66
C TYR A 91 -8.34 2.34 -11.53
N VAL A 92 -7.23 3.09 -11.44
CA VAL A 92 -5.87 2.57 -11.30
C VAL A 92 -5.41 2.80 -9.87
N VAL A 93 -5.39 1.74 -9.08
CA VAL A 93 -5.03 1.81 -7.66
C VAL A 93 -3.62 1.30 -7.45
N VAL A 94 -2.79 2.10 -6.78
CA VAL A 94 -1.36 1.86 -6.60
C VAL A 94 -0.95 1.87 -5.13
N ASP A 95 0.14 1.16 -4.85
CA ASP A 95 0.88 1.13 -3.59
C ASP A 95 2.33 0.73 -3.92
N THR A 96 3.33 1.22 -3.19
CA THR A 96 4.75 0.93 -3.43
C THR A 96 5.44 0.29 -2.24
N GLU A 97 6.49 -0.50 -2.53
CA GLU A 97 7.53 -0.85 -1.56
C GLU A 97 8.85 -0.22 -1.95
N TYR A 98 9.57 0.27 -0.95
CA TYR A 98 10.83 0.98 -1.07
C TYR A 98 11.66 0.75 0.21
N PRO A 99 12.98 0.98 0.21
CA PRO A 99 13.88 0.54 1.28
C PRO A 99 13.84 1.45 2.53
N GLY A 100 12.64 1.90 2.92
CA GLY A 100 12.36 2.74 4.09
C GLY A 100 12.67 4.22 3.90
N THR A 101 12.99 4.91 4.99
CA THR A 101 13.37 6.33 4.98
C THR A 101 14.71 6.56 5.68
N VAL A 102 15.62 7.23 4.96
CA VAL A 102 16.98 7.58 5.39
C VAL A 102 17.11 9.06 5.74
N HIS A 103 16.24 9.91 5.20
CA HIS A 103 16.01 11.28 5.67
C HIS A 103 14.85 11.27 6.67
N ARG A 104 15.01 12.02 7.76
CA ARG A 104 14.10 12.03 8.92
C ARG A 104 13.73 13.47 9.29
N PRO A 105 12.64 13.70 10.03
CA PRO A 105 12.32 15.01 10.59
C PRO A 105 13.49 15.61 11.39
N PRO A 106 13.55 16.94 11.53
CA PRO A 106 14.48 17.60 12.45
C PRO A 106 14.42 17.00 13.85
N ALA A 107 15.56 16.95 14.54
CA ALA A 107 15.65 16.32 15.86
C ALA A 107 14.66 16.95 16.86
N GLY A 108 13.75 16.11 17.40
CA GLY A 108 12.71 16.53 18.35
C GLY A 108 11.34 16.80 17.72
N ALA A 109 11.24 16.95 16.39
CA ALA A 109 9.96 16.99 15.69
C ALA A 109 9.44 15.56 15.44
N ARG A 110 8.12 15.35 15.56
CA ARG A 110 7.44 14.11 15.13
C ARG A 110 6.83 14.34 13.75
N ASP A 111 6.56 13.27 13.02
CA ASP A 111 5.90 13.33 11.70
C ASP A 111 4.55 14.07 11.74
N ALA A 112 3.86 14.10 12.89
CA ALA A 112 2.60 14.80 13.09
C ALA A 112 2.76 16.33 13.34
N ASP A 113 3.97 16.79 13.66
CA ASP A 113 4.27 18.20 13.94
C ASP A 113 4.72 18.96 12.68
N LEU A 114 4.91 18.26 11.56
CA LEU A 114 5.36 18.81 10.28
C LEU A 114 4.23 19.48 9.49
N SER A 115 4.51 20.64 8.92
CA SER A 115 3.68 21.25 7.89
C SER A 115 3.63 20.40 6.60
N PRO A 116 2.63 20.61 5.72
CA PRO A 116 2.52 19.88 4.45
C PRO A 116 3.74 20.05 3.53
N ASP A 117 4.35 21.25 3.54
CA ASP A 117 5.54 21.55 2.74
C ASP A 117 6.81 20.88 3.31
N GLU A 118 6.97 20.83 4.64
CA GLU A 118 8.05 20.07 5.29
C GLU A 118 7.89 18.56 5.10
N ARG A 119 6.66 18.03 5.15
CA ARG A 119 6.38 16.63 4.83
C ARG A 119 6.74 16.34 3.37
N TYR A 120 6.33 17.19 2.44
CA TYR A 120 6.71 17.06 1.03
C TYR A 120 8.23 17.05 0.86
N ALA A 121 8.97 17.95 1.52
CA ALA A 121 10.43 17.98 1.46
C ALA A 121 11.07 16.66 1.94
N LEU A 122 10.52 16.02 2.98
CA LEU A 122 10.97 14.69 3.43
C LEU A 122 10.60 13.56 2.46
N VAL A 123 9.41 13.59 1.85
CA VAL A 123 9.02 12.63 0.80
C VAL A 123 10.02 12.76 -0.36
N ARG A 124 10.23 13.97 -0.87
CA ARG A 124 11.17 14.27 -1.94
C ARG A 124 12.58 13.78 -1.61
N ALA A 125 13.14 14.17 -0.48
CA ALA A 125 14.52 13.80 -0.12
C ALA A 125 14.73 12.27 -0.08
N ASN A 126 13.74 11.53 0.43
CA ASN A 126 13.80 10.06 0.45
C ASN A 126 13.58 9.45 -0.95
N VAL A 127 12.59 9.90 -1.72
CA VAL A 127 12.27 9.32 -3.04
C VAL A 127 13.33 9.69 -4.09
N ASP A 128 13.96 10.86 -4.01
CA ASP A 128 15.07 11.24 -4.88
C ASP A 128 16.31 10.36 -4.65
N GLU A 129 16.58 9.96 -3.40
CA GLU A 129 17.76 9.14 -3.05
C GLU A 129 17.54 7.62 -3.19
N LEU A 130 16.35 7.12 -2.84
CA LEU A 130 16.09 5.70 -2.69
C LEU A 130 15.43 5.09 -3.95
N PRO A 131 15.97 4.00 -4.52
CA PRO A 131 15.27 3.25 -5.57
C PRO A 131 13.99 2.57 -5.06
N ILE A 132 12.99 2.45 -5.93
CA ILE A 132 11.79 1.63 -5.71
C ILE A 132 12.15 0.13 -5.68
N VAL A 133 11.38 -0.68 -4.96
CA VAL A 133 11.54 -2.14 -4.87
C VAL A 133 10.36 -2.86 -5.53
N GLN A 134 9.12 -2.46 -5.22
CA GLN A 134 7.91 -2.98 -5.88
C GLN A 134 6.85 -1.90 -6.10
N LEU A 135 5.97 -2.15 -7.08
CA LEU A 135 4.72 -1.42 -7.30
C LEU A 135 3.57 -2.44 -7.38
N GLY A 136 2.56 -2.25 -6.56
CA GLY A 136 1.27 -2.92 -6.66
C GLY A 136 0.37 -2.12 -7.58
N LEU A 137 -0.37 -2.82 -8.44
CA LEU A 137 -1.38 -2.21 -9.31
C LEU A 137 -2.64 -3.05 -9.29
N THR A 138 -3.75 -2.43 -8.93
CA THR A 138 -5.09 -3.03 -8.99
C THR A 138 -5.97 -2.17 -9.88
N LEU A 139 -6.55 -2.76 -10.92
CA LEU A 139 -7.58 -2.12 -11.74
C LEU A 139 -8.97 -2.46 -11.20
N CYS A 140 -9.91 -1.51 -11.22
CA CYS A 140 -11.33 -1.84 -11.03
C CYS A 140 -12.26 -0.98 -11.88
N ASP A 141 -13.50 -1.45 -12.04
CA ASP A 141 -14.58 -0.71 -12.70
C ASP A 141 -15.27 0.31 -11.75
N ALA A 142 -16.30 1.00 -12.25
CA ALA A 142 -17.07 1.96 -11.47
C ALA A 142 -17.91 1.36 -10.32
N HIS A 143 -17.95 0.04 -10.17
CA HIS A 143 -18.55 -0.68 -9.04
C HIS A 143 -17.52 -1.36 -8.14
N GLY A 144 -16.22 -1.28 -8.48
CA GLY A 144 -15.14 -1.94 -7.76
C GLY A 144 -14.91 -3.40 -8.14
N ASN A 145 -15.49 -3.88 -9.25
CA ASN A 145 -15.20 -5.21 -9.77
C ASN A 145 -13.80 -5.22 -10.38
N LEU A 146 -13.04 -6.29 -10.12
CA LEU A 146 -11.71 -6.50 -10.67
C LEU A 146 -11.77 -7.09 -12.08
N PRO A 147 -10.73 -6.91 -12.93
CA PRO A 147 -10.67 -7.57 -14.21
C PRO A 147 -10.59 -9.08 -14.05
N VAL A 148 -11.54 -9.78 -14.67
CA VAL A 148 -11.55 -11.25 -14.77
C VAL A 148 -10.82 -11.67 -16.05
N VAL A 149 -9.75 -12.44 -15.89
CA VAL A 149 -8.84 -12.88 -16.97
C VAL A 149 -8.58 -14.38 -16.86
N VAL A 150 -8.06 -14.98 -17.92
CA VAL A 150 -7.65 -16.39 -17.90
C VAL A 150 -6.29 -16.50 -17.20
N ASN A 151 -6.18 -17.40 -16.23
CA ASN A 151 -4.90 -17.88 -15.74
C ASN A 151 -4.36 -18.91 -16.74
N TYR A 152 -3.25 -18.60 -17.42
CA TYR A 152 -2.69 -19.47 -18.47
C TYR A 152 -2.10 -20.79 -17.96
N GLU A 153 -1.74 -20.88 -16.67
CA GLU A 153 -1.23 -22.11 -16.05
C GLU A 153 -2.35 -23.11 -15.73
N THR A 154 -3.53 -22.61 -15.37
CA THR A 154 -4.65 -23.43 -14.88
C THR A 154 -5.85 -23.48 -15.83
N GLY A 155 -5.92 -22.58 -16.82
CA GLY A 155 -7.06 -22.43 -17.73
C GLY A 155 -8.32 -21.80 -17.10
N HIS A 156 -8.32 -21.54 -15.80
CA HIS A 156 -9.48 -20.98 -15.09
C HIS A 156 -9.53 -19.46 -15.18
N HIS A 157 -10.75 -18.91 -15.12
CA HIS A 157 -10.98 -17.48 -14.95
C HIS A 157 -10.71 -17.06 -13.51
N VAL A 158 -9.95 -15.97 -13.33
CA VAL A 158 -9.59 -15.38 -12.03
C VAL A 158 -9.70 -13.86 -12.08
N GLU A 159 -10.03 -13.24 -10.96
CA GLU A 159 -9.80 -11.80 -10.77
C GLU A 159 -8.29 -11.57 -10.68
N ARG A 160 -7.75 -10.51 -11.31
CA ARG A 160 -6.30 -10.22 -11.30
C ARG A 160 -5.96 -8.84 -10.73
N ALA A 161 -4.89 -8.81 -9.95
CA ALA A 161 -4.11 -7.63 -9.61
C ALA A 161 -2.61 -7.95 -9.85
N TRP A 162 -1.77 -6.93 -9.95
CA TRP A 162 -0.35 -7.07 -10.35
C TRP A 162 0.60 -6.59 -9.26
N GLU A 163 1.78 -7.22 -9.20
CA GLU A 163 2.90 -6.79 -8.36
C GLU A 163 4.19 -6.78 -9.20
N PHE A 164 4.62 -5.58 -9.58
CA PHE A 164 5.83 -5.33 -10.36
C PHE A 164 7.05 -5.32 -9.46
N ASN A 165 8.08 -6.09 -9.83
CA ASN A 165 9.34 -6.21 -9.10
C ASN A 165 10.42 -5.44 -9.85
N PHE A 166 11.06 -4.48 -9.18
CA PHE A 166 12.07 -3.61 -9.78
C PHE A 166 13.49 -4.12 -9.55
N SER A 167 14.34 -3.90 -10.55
CA SER A 167 15.77 -4.27 -10.57
C SER A 167 16.70 -3.16 -10.08
N ASP A 168 16.15 -1.95 -9.89
CA ASP A 168 16.89 -0.71 -9.63
C ASP A 168 17.52 -0.67 -8.23
N PHE A 169 16.94 -1.38 -7.25
CA PHE A 169 17.51 -1.48 -5.91
C PHE A 169 18.65 -2.50 -5.83
N ASP A 170 19.67 -2.16 -5.04
CA ASP A 170 20.84 -3.00 -4.77
C ASP A 170 21.29 -2.69 -3.34
N ILE A 171 21.08 -3.65 -2.45
CA ILE A 171 21.37 -3.53 -1.01
C ILE A 171 22.85 -3.21 -0.73
N ASN A 172 23.77 -3.58 -1.62
CA ASN A 172 25.21 -3.38 -1.44
C ASN A 172 25.69 -2.00 -1.93
N ARG A 173 24.86 -1.30 -2.72
CA ARG A 173 25.21 0.00 -3.34
C ARG A 173 24.36 1.16 -2.83
N HIS A 174 23.09 0.92 -2.55
CA HIS A 174 22.13 1.97 -2.22
C HIS A 174 21.95 2.12 -0.71
N ARG A 175 21.81 3.37 -0.26
CA ARG A 175 21.38 3.66 1.11
C ARG A 175 19.99 3.08 1.35
N HIS A 176 19.71 2.69 2.58
CA HIS A 176 18.45 2.08 2.99
C HIS A 176 18.29 2.14 4.51
N ALA A 177 17.05 2.01 4.99
CA ALA A 177 16.78 1.73 6.40
C ALA A 177 16.84 0.21 6.63
N ALA A 178 17.83 -0.26 7.39
CA ALA A 178 18.00 -1.69 7.67
C ALA A 178 16.71 -2.38 8.22
N PRO A 179 15.92 -1.78 9.14
CA PRO A 179 14.66 -2.38 9.59
C PRO A 179 13.61 -2.55 8.48
N SER A 180 13.58 -1.65 7.48
CA SER A 180 12.67 -1.76 6.34
C SER A 180 13.11 -2.86 5.38
N VAL A 181 14.42 -3.00 5.13
CA VAL A 181 14.98 -4.09 4.32
C VAL A 181 14.79 -5.46 4.99
N GLU A 182 14.94 -5.53 6.31
CA GLU A 182 14.64 -6.74 7.10
C GLU A 182 13.14 -7.08 7.07
N PHE A 183 12.26 -6.08 7.22
CA PHE A 183 10.82 -6.26 7.07
C PHE A 183 10.46 -6.80 5.68
N LEU A 184 10.93 -6.19 4.60
CA LEU A 184 10.65 -6.63 3.22
C LEU A 184 11.14 -8.06 2.96
N ARG A 185 12.32 -8.45 3.46
CA ARG A 185 12.79 -9.85 3.45
C ARG A 185 11.85 -10.77 4.23
N SER A 186 11.35 -10.36 5.39
CA SER A 186 10.37 -11.14 6.16
C SER A 186 9.03 -11.32 5.43
N GLN A 187 8.70 -10.41 4.51
CA GLN A 187 7.54 -10.51 3.63
C GLN A 187 7.83 -11.27 2.32
N GLY A 188 9.04 -11.83 2.15
CA GLY A 188 9.40 -12.65 0.99
C GLY A 188 10.07 -11.94 -0.18
N ILE A 189 10.48 -10.66 -0.02
CA ILE A 189 11.29 -10.01 -1.05
C ILE A 189 12.71 -10.60 -1.06
N ASP A 190 13.03 -11.25 -2.18
CA ASP A 190 14.38 -11.62 -2.58
C ASP A 190 14.98 -10.48 -3.43
N PHE A 191 15.81 -9.64 -2.79
CA PHE A 191 16.42 -8.48 -3.43
C PHE A 191 17.43 -8.84 -4.52
N ASP A 192 18.13 -9.97 -4.39
CA ASP A 192 19.13 -10.39 -5.37
C ASP A 192 18.42 -10.90 -6.63
N ARG A 193 17.35 -11.70 -6.46
CA ARG A 193 16.47 -12.11 -7.57
C ARG A 193 15.71 -10.93 -8.19
N ALA A 194 15.26 -9.95 -7.40
CA ALA A 194 14.61 -8.75 -7.92
C ALA A 194 15.58 -7.93 -8.79
N ARG A 195 16.84 -7.80 -8.38
CA ARG A 195 17.92 -7.21 -9.19
C ARG A 195 18.21 -8.00 -10.47
N GLU A 196 18.25 -9.33 -10.42
CA GLU A 196 18.59 -10.18 -11.57
C GLU A 196 17.46 -10.31 -12.60
N CYS A 197 16.21 -10.39 -12.15
CA CYS A 197 15.05 -10.71 -12.99
C CYS A 197 14.00 -9.58 -13.07
N GLY A 198 14.11 -8.55 -12.24
CA GLY A 198 13.16 -7.45 -12.16
C GLY A 198 13.18 -6.54 -13.38
N ILE A 199 12.19 -5.65 -13.42
CA ILE A 199 11.99 -4.64 -14.46
C ILE A 199 12.84 -3.43 -14.10
N SER A 200 13.42 -2.70 -15.05
CA SER A 200 14.02 -1.40 -14.74
C SER A 200 12.93 -0.33 -14.67
N SER A 201 13.07 0.64 -13.76
CA SER A 201 12.07 1.71 -13.63
C SER A 201 11.93 2.54 -14.93
N ALA A 202 12.99 2.60 -15.73
CA ALA A 202 13.00 3.18 -17.07
C ALA A 202 12.11 2.41 -18.05
N ALA A 203 12.25 1.07 -18.14
CA ALA A 203 11.40 0.24 -19.02
C ALA A 203 9.92 0.29 -18.59
N PHE A 204 9.67 0.30 -17.27
CA PHE A 204 8.33 0.52 -16.73
C PHE A 204 7.75 1.87 -17.16
N LYS A 205 8.52 2.96 -17.01
CA LYS A 205 8.13 4.31 -17.45
C LYS A 205 7.84 4.35 -18.94
N ASP A 206 8.71 3.83 -19.82
CA ASP A 206 8.54 3.97 -21.27
C ASP A 206 7.25 3.29 -21.74
N LYS A 207 6.95 2.09 -21.21
CA LYS A 207 5.70 1.39 -21.54
C LYS A 207 4.47 2.06 -20.92
N LEU A 208 4.53 2.48 -19.66
CA LEU A 208 3.40 3.20 -19.02
C LEU A 208 3.11 4.54 -19.71
N ALA A 209 4.13 5.32 -20.07
CA ALA A 209 3.97 6.58 -20.80
C ALA A 209 3.31 6.36 -22.18
N GLY A 210 3.68 5.28 -22.88
CA GLY A 210 3.01 4.86 -24.11
C GLY A 210 1.53 4.53 -23.90
N ILE A 211 1.20 3.79 -22.84
CA ILE A 211 -0.18 3.45 -22.47
C ILE A 211 -1.00 4.71 -22.14
N LEU A 212 -0.46 5.64 -21.34
CA LEU A 212 -1.16 6.88 -20.96
C LEU A 212 -1.35 7.81 -22.16
N SER A 213 -0.37 7.89 -23.07
CA SER A 213 -0.51 8.64 -24.33
C SER A 213 -1.58 8.02 -25.23
N ALA A 214 -1.61 6.68 -25.36
CA ALA A 214 -2.61 5.96 -26.16
C ALA A 214 -4.02 5.99 -25.53
N ALA A 215 -4.14 6.15 -24.21
CA ALA A 215 -5.42 6.28 -23.51
C ALA A 215 -6.20 7.55 -23.91
N GLY A 216 -5.53 8.56 -24.49
CA GLY A 216 -6.13 9.49 -25.46
C GLY A 216 -7.32 10.35 -25.00
N GLY A 217 -7.54 10.50 -23.70
CA GLY A 217 -8.70 11.19 -23.13
C GLY A 217 -9.67 10.33 -22.32
N ASN A 218 -9.39 9.03 -22.13
CA ASN A 218 -10.05 8.25 -21.08
C ASN A 218 -9.72 8.86 -19.71
N GLU A 219 -10.77 9.24 -18.96
CA GLU A 219 -10.64 9.80 -17.62
C GLU A 219 -10.30 8.71 -16.59
N LEU A 220 -9.02 8.31 -16.59
CA LEU A 220 -8.48 7.41 -15.56
C LEU A 220 -8.62 8.05 -14.18
N THR A 221 -8.89 7.23 -13.18
CA THR A 221 -8.99 7.65 -11.78
C THR A 221 -7.91 6.95 -10.98
N TRP A 222 -6.86 7.69 -10.64
CA TRP A 222 -5.74 7.20 -9.85
C TRP A 222 -6.07 7.23 -8.36
N VAL A 223 -5.68 6.17 -7.64
CA VAL A 223 -5.96 6.04 -6.21
C VAL A 223 -4.75 5.47 -5.49
N ALA A 224 -4.43 6.00 -4.32
CA ALA A 224 -3.48 5.43 -3.37
C ALA A 224 -4.06 5.48 -1.94
N PHE A 225 -3.33 5.01 -0.93
CA PHE A 225 -3.73 5.10 0.48
C PHE A 225 -2.55 5.60 1.32
N GLY A 226 -2.56 6.86 1.76
CA GLY A 226 -1.36 7.50 2.31
C GLY A 226 -0.34 7.83 1.22
N GLY A 227 -0.84 8.20 0.03
CA GLY A 227 -0.20 8.04 -1.27
C GLY A 227 0.96 8.98 -1.60
N ALA A 228 1.44 9.76 -0.63
CA ALA A 228 2.47 10.78 -0.85
C ALA A 228 3.76 10.18 -1.44
N TYR A 229 4.20 9.03 -0.92
CA TYR A 229 5.36 8.31 -1.45
C TYR A 229 5.06 7.57 -2.76
N ASP A 230 3.89 6.93 -2.89
CA ASP A 230 3.52 6.17 -4.09
C ASP A 230 3.44 7.06 -5.33
N LEU A 231 2.76 8.21 -5.20
CA LEU A 231 2.67 9.22 -6.25
C LEU A 231 4.02 9.86 -6.54
N ALA A 232 4.87 10.05 -5.52
CA ALA A 232 6.22 10.56 -5.72
C ALA A 232 7.10 9.58 -6.52
N TYR A 233 7.03 8.27 -6.24
CA TYR A 233 7.71 7.26 -7.04
C TYR A 233 7.19 7.21 -8.49
N LEU A 234 5.86 7.25 -8.70
CA LEU A 234 5.30 7.31 -10.05
C LEU A 234 5.75 8.56 -10.81
N VAL A 235 5.71 9.73 -10.18
CA VAL A 235 6.16 11.00 -10.79
C VAL A 235 7.66 10.96 -11.11
N LYS A 236 8.51 10.45 -10.20
CA LYS A 236 9.95 10.30 -10.45
C LYS A 236 10.23 9.36 -11.61
N MET A 237 9.56 8.21 -11.65
CA MET A 237 9.69 7.26 -12.76
C MET A 237 9.27 7.90 -14.08
N LEU A 238 8.04 8.41 -14.17
CA LEU A 238 7.48 9.04 -15.37
C LEU A 238 8.23 10.32 -15.82
N GLY A 239 8.90 10.99 -14.89
CA GLY A 239 9.77 12.15 -15.14
C GLY A 239 11.23 11.80 -15.46
N ASP A 240 11.49 10.71 -16.19
CA ASP A 240 12.83 10.27 -16.60
C ASP A 240 13.85 10.12 -15.45
N GLY A 241 13.37 9.71 -14.27
CA GLY A 241 14.19 9.55 -13.07
C GLY A 241 14.75 10.85 -12.50
N GLN A 242 14.33 12.01 -13.02
CA GLN A 242 14.80 13.32 -12.56
C GLN A 242 14.36 13.60 -11.11
N PRO A 243 15.10 14.45 -10.37
CA PRO A 243 14.69 14.89 -9.05
C PRO A 243 13.27 15.48 -9.05
N LEU A 244 12.52 15.19 -7.99
CA LEU A 244 11.17 15.70 -7.81
C LEU A 244 11.16 17.25 -7.71
N PRO A 245 10.05 17.91 -8.08
CA PRO A 245 9.95 19.38 -8.05
C PRO A 245 10.29 19.96 -6.68
N GLU A 246 10.84 21.17 -6.65
CA GLU A 246 11.32 21.78 -5.39
C GLU A 246 10.15 22.04 -4.42
N THR A 247 9.00 22.48 -4.93
CA THR A 247 7.82 22.79 -4.12
C THR A 247 6.70 21.75 -4.24
N ARG A 248 5.91 21.60 -3.15
CA ARG A 248 4.70 20.76 -3.12
C ARG A 248 3.68 21.17 -4.19
N ALA A 249 3.56 22.48 -4.46
CA ALA A 249 2.63 22.99 -5.47
C ALA A 249 3.01 22.54 -6.89
N GLU A 250 4.30 22.62 -7.25
CA GLU A 250 4.83 22.13 -8.52
C GLU A 250 4.73 20.60 -8.61
N PHE A 251 4.94 19.89 -7.51
CA PHE A 251 4.71 18.45 -7.43
C PHE A 251 3.26 18.07 -7.74
N MET A 252 2.28 18.71 -7.09
CA MET A 252 0.86 18.45 -7.38
C MET A 252 0.46 18.88 -8.80
N ALA A 253 1.10 19.90 -9.38
CA ALA A 253 0.96 20.21 -10.80
C ALA A 253 1.55 19.11 -11.71
N ARG A 254 2.72 18.55 -11.35
CA ARG A 254 3.38 17.45 -12.07
C ARG A 254 2.58 16.15 -12.01
N VAL A 255 2.01 15.80 -10.84
CA VAL A 255 1.10 14.65 -10.66
C VAL A 255 -0.06 14.74 -11.67
N ARG A 256 -0.78 15.86 -11.70
CA ARG A 256 -1.89 16.10 -12.64
C ARG A 256 -1.47 16.03 -14.11
N ALA A 257 -0.30 16.59 -14.43
CA ALA A 257 0.21 16.62 -15.80
C ALA A 257 0.68 15.24 -16.33
N LEU A 258 1.22 14.37 -15.47
CA LEU A 258 1.76 13.07 -15.86
C LEU A 258 0.72 11.94 -15.83
N LEU A 259 -0.11 11.90 -14.79
CA LEU A 259 -1.07 10.81 -14.59
C LEU A 259 -2.37 11.01 -15.39
N GLY A 260 -2.75 12.27 -15.62
CA GLY A 260 -4.03 12.63 -16.22
C GLY A 260 -5.24 12.25 -15.35
N GLY A 261 -6.42 12.71 -15.77
CA GLY A 261 -7.67 12.42 -15.07
C GLY A 261 -7.66 12.87 -13.61
N ARG A 262 -8.28 12.05 -12.74
CA ARG A 262 -8.52 12.37 -11.33
C ARG A 262 -7.58 11.59 -10.42
N VAL A 263 -7.26 12.16 -9.26
CA VAL A 263 -6.39 11.52 -8.25
C VAL A 263 -7.05 11.59 -6.88
N PHE A 264 -7.09 10.48 -6.16
CA PHE A 264 -7.65 10.39 -4.81
C PHE A 264 -6.70 9.68 -3.84
N ASP A 265 -6.69 10.13 -2.58
CA ASP A 265 -6.09 9.38 -1.49
C ASP A 265 -7.18 8.78 -0.60
N ALA A 266 -7.32 7.45 -0.68
CA ALA A 266 -8.31 6.69 0.07
C ALA A 266 -8.13 6.80 1.59
N LYS A 267 -6.92 7.12 2.08
CA LYS A 267 -6.68 7.43 3.50
C LYS A 267 -7.23 8.81 3.83
N TYR A 268 -6.93 9.83 3.02
CA TYR A 268 -7.48 11.18 3.23
C TYR A 268 -9.02 11.17 3.24
N MET A 269 -9.63 10.45 2.30
CA MET A 269 -11.08 10.25 2.25
C MET A 269 -11.62 9.56 3.52
N ALA A 270 -10.97 8.47 3.96
CA ALA A 270 -11.39 7.72 5.15
C ALA A 270 -11.25 8.55 6.44
N GLU A 271 -10.13 9.27 6.61
CA GLU A 271 -9.93 10.12 7.77
C GLU A 271 -10.90 11.31 7.79
N ASN A 272 -11.31 11.86 6.64
CA ASN A 272 -12.11 13.08 6.62
C ASN A 272 -13.64 12.91 6.47
N CYS A 273 -14.15 11.70 6.20
CA CYS A 273 -15.58 11.38 6.04
C CYS A 273 -16.47 11.49 7.30
N GLY A 274 -16.00 12.13 8.38
CA GLY A 274 -16.74 12.28 9.64
C GLY A 274 -16.75 11.04 10.55
N ARG A 275 -16.40 9.85 10.06
CA ARG A 275 -16.28 8.63 10.88
C ARG A 275 -15.02 8.65 11.75
N GLY A 276 -15.21 8.78 13.07
CA GLY A 276 -14.12 8.81 14.04
C GLY A 276 -13.30 7.53 14.13
N ASP A 277 -13.89 6.37 13.79
CA ASP A 277 -13.23 5.06 13.80
C ASP A 277 -12.27 4.82 12.62
N LEU A 278 -12.23 5.74 11.65
CA LEU A 278 -11.34 5.69 10.48
C LEU A 278 -10.17 6.68 10.57
N ARG A 279 -10.15 7.57 11.58
CA ARG A 279 -9.12 8.62 11.73
C ARG A 279 -7.83 8.12 12.38
N GLY A 280 -6.69 8.41 11.77
CA GLY A 280 -5.37 8.14 12.36
C GLY A 280 -5.01 6.66 12.47
N VAL A 281 -5.66 5.78 11.70
CA VAL A 281 -5.43 4.34 11.70
C VAL A 281 -4.93 3.85 10.33
N GLY A 282 -4.10 2.80 10.33
CA GLY A 282 -3.50 2.27 9.11
C GLY A 282 -4.46 1.51 8.20
N LEU A 283 -4.01 1.23 6.96
CA LEU A 283 -4.75 0.55 5.89
C LEU A 283 -5.59 -0.64 6.37
N LYS A 284 -4.96 -1.57 7.10
CA LYS A 284 -5.61 -2.77 7.64
C LYS A 284 -6.75 -2.45 8.62
N SER A 285 -6.59 -1.44 9.46
CA SER A 285 -7.61 -1.01 10.42
C SER A 285 -8.77 -0.29 9.74
N VAL A 286 -8.49 0.61 8.78
CA VAL A 286 -9.54 1.24 7.95
C VAL A 286 -10.36 0.18 7.24
N ALA A 287 -9.71 -0.77 6.56
CA ALA A 287 -10.38 -1.84 5.84
C ALA A 287 -11.22 -2.74 6.78
N ALA A 288 -10.71 -3.09 7.97
CA ALA A 288 -11.48 -3.83 8.97
C ALA A 288 -12.71 -3.06 9.47
N ASN A 289 -12.56 -1.77 9.79
CA ASN A 289 -13.63 -0.90 10.30
C ASN A 289 -14.68 -0.54 9.23
N LEU A 290 -14.30 -0.62 7.94
CA LEU A 290 -15.21 -0.56 6.79
C LEU A 290 -15.88 -1.91 6.46
N GLY A 291 -15.54 -3.00 7.15
CA GLY A 291 -16.08 -4.33 6.88
C GLY A 291 -15.57 -4.95 5.57
N VAL A 292 -14.44 -4.49 5.04
CA VAL A 292 -13.82 -5.06 3.82
C VAL A 292 -13.43 -6.51 4.09
N LEU A 293 -14.07 -7.44 3.37
CA LEU A 293 -13.80 -8.87 3.50
C LEU A 293 -12.34 -9.19 3.10
N ARG A 294 -11.64 -9.88 4.00
CA ARG A 294 -10.20 -10.25 3.89
C ARG A 294 -9.28 -9.05 3.59
N PRO A 295 -9.10 -8.13 4.56
CA PRO A 295 -8.33 -6.89 4.41
C PRO A 295 -6.82 -7.13 4.64
N ILE A 296 -6.22 -8.03 3.85
CA ILE A 296 -4.99 -8.79 4.13
C ILE A 296 -5.25 -9.95 5.10
N VAL A 297 -5.11 -11.17 4.59
CA VAL A 297 -5.07 -12.42 5.38
C VAL A 297 -3.70 -13.02 5.14
N GLU A 298 -2.85 -12.92 6.18
CA GLU A 298 -1.48 -13.43 6.26
C GLU A 298 -0.46 -12.74 5.32
N PRO A 299 0.86 -12.80 5.63
CA PRO A 299 1.92 -12.39 4.71
C PRO A 299 1.87 -13.17 3.38
N PRO A 300 2.34 -12.60 2.26
CA PRO A 300 3.07 -11.34 2.13
C PRO A 300 2.17 -10.10 2.23
N CYS A 301 2.55 -9.11 3.04
CA CYS A 301 1.89 -7.80 3.12
C CYS A 301 2.59 -6.78 2.21
N LEU A 302 2.74 -7.12 0.93
CA LEU A 302 3.47 -6.36 -0.08
C LEU A 302 2.57 -5.45 -0.93
N ALA A 303 3.17 -4.82 -1.95
CA ALA A 303 2.54 -3.77 -2.74
C ALA A 303 1.24 -4.21 -3.44
N GLY A 304 1.22 -5.40 -4.05
CA GLY A 304 0.03 -5.96 -4.71
C GLY A 304 -1.15 -6.11 -3.74
N PRO A 305 -1.02 -6.90 -2.65
CA PRO A 305 -2.03 -7.00 -1.58
C PRO A 305 -2.51 -5.67 -1.00
N LYS A 306 -1.59 -4.69 -0.83
CA LYS A 306 -1.94 -3.36 -0.32
C LYS A 306 -2.75 -2.54 -1.33
N SER A 307 -2.34 -2.48 -2.60
CA SER A 307 -3.09 -1.82 -3.68
C SER A 307 -4.53 -2.37 -3.81
N LEU A 308 -4.69 -3.69 -3.69
CA LEU A 308 -6.00 -4.36 -3.69
C LEU A 308 -6.86 -3.96 -2.48
N THR A 309 -6.24 -3.83 -1.31
CA THR A 309 -6.93 -3.40 -0.09
C THR A 309 -7.34 -1.92 -0.18
N ALA A 310 -6.46 -1.06 -0.69
CA ALA A 310 -6.76 0.35 -0.98
C ALA A 310 -7.90 0.49 -1.99
N CYS A 311 -7.93 -0.35 -3.03
CA CYS A 311 -8.97 -0.39 -4.05
C CYS A 311 -10.35 -0.69 -3.43
N ARG A 312 -10.41 -1.67 -2.51
CA ARG A 312 -11.62 -2.03 -1.77
C ARG A 312 -12.06 -0.93 -0.81
N ILE A 313 -11.14 -0.30 -0.08
CA ILE A 313 -11.43 0.87 0.78
C ILE A 313 -12.05 1.98 -0.06
N HIS A 314 -11.37 2.44 -1.12
CA HIS A 314 -11.83 3.51 -2.00
C HIS A 314 -13.22 3.21 -2.59
N THR A 315 -13.45 1.97 -3.03
CA THR A 315 -14.74 1.51 -3.53
C THR A 315 -15.83 1.63 -2.47
N VAL A 316 -15.59 1.16 -1.25
CA VAL A 316 -16.56 1.27 -0.14
C VAL A 316 -16.83 2.74 0.19
N MET A 317 -15.78 3.57 0.28
CA MET A 317 -15.90 5.00 0.55
C MET A 317 -16.81 5.69 -0.48
N ARG A 318 -16.51 5.53 -1.77
CA ARG A 318 -17.22 6.18 -2.89
C ARG A 318 -18.66 5.69 -3.11
N LEU A 319 -18.94 4.42 -2.82
CA LEU A 319 -20.26 3.81 -3.11
C LEU A 319 -21.21 3.77 -1.91
N HIS A 320 -20.70 3.79 -0.67
CA HIS A 320 -21.49 3.49 0.53
C HIS A 320 -21.33 4.48 1.68
N ILE A 321 -20.28 5.32 1.70
CA ILE A 321 -19.98 6.23 2.81
C ILE A 321 -20.15 7.70 2.42
N LEU A 322 -19.68 8.09 1.24
CA LEU A 322 -19.64 9.47 0.75
C LEU A 322 -20.75 9.75 -0.27
N SER A 323 -21.23 11.00 -0.30
CA SER A 323 -22.03 11.49 -1.43
C SER A 323 -21.13 11.76 -2.65
N GLN A 324 -21.74 11.98 -3.84
CA GLN A 324 -20.96 12.34 -5.03
C GLN A 324 -20.26 13.69 -4.87
N ASP A 325 -20.87 14.64 -4.17
CA ASP A 325 -20.29 15.97 -3.90
C ASP A 325 -19.10 15.86 -2.94
N ASP A 326 -19.18 15.00 -1.91
CA ASP A 326 -18.05 14.72 -1.00
C ASP A 326 -16.87 14.08 -1.74
N VAL A 327 -17.15 13.14 -2.67
CA VAL A 327 -16.10 12.51 -3.49
C VAL A 327 -15.42 13.56 -4.36
N ALA A 328 -16.19 14.42 -5.06
CA ALA A 328 -15.62 15.50 -5.87
C ALA A 328 -14.78 16.48 -5.03
N ALA A 329 -15.21 16.78 -3.81
CA ALA A 329 -14.48 17.65 -2.88
C ALA A 329 -13.13 17.07 -2.39
N TYR A 330 -12.90 15.77 -2.56
CA TYR A 330 -11.65 15.09 -2.19
C TYR A 330 -10.68 14.87 -3.36
N GLU A 331 -11.00 15.34 -4.56
CA GLU A 331 -10.11 15.21 -5.72
C GLU A 331 -8.82 16.02 -5.53
N GLY A 332 -7.68 15.36 -5.76
CA GLY A 332 -6.34 15.95 -5.60
C GLY A 332 -5.89 16.12 -4.15
N LEU A 333 -6.72 15.76 -3.16
CA LEU A 333 -6.35 15.85 -1.74
C LEU A 333 -5.60 14.59 -1.30
N ILE A 334 -4.28 14.74 -1.11
CA ILE A 334 -3.35 13.67 -0.74
C ILE A 334 -3.01 13.75 0.76
N ASP A 335 -2.99 12.61 1.44
CA ASP A 335 -2.75 12.51 2.88
C ASP A 335 -1.41 13.13 3.28
N GLY A 336 -1.43 13.94 4.34
CA GLY A 336 -0.27 14.69 4.84
C GLY A 336 0.28 15.78 3.92
N LEU A 337 -0.27 15.96 2.71
CA LEU A 337 0.14 17.00 1.73
C LEU A 337 -0.93 18.11 1.55
N GLN A 338 -1.94 18.19 2.42
CA GLN A 338 -2.92 19.29 2.44
C GLN A 338 -2.60 20.28 3.55
#